data_AF-A8F3T9-F1
#
_entry.id   AF-A8F3T9-F1
#
_cell.length_a   1.000
_cell.length_b   1.000
_cell.length_c   1.000
_cell.angle_alpha   90.00
_cell.angle_beta   90.00
_cell.angle_gamma   90.00
#
_symmetry.space_group_name_H-M   'P 1'
#
loop_
_entity.id
_entity.type
_entity.pdbx_description
1 polymer ?
#
loop_
_entity_poly.entity_id
_entity_poly.type
_entity_poly.pdbx_seq_one_letter_code
_entity_poly.pdbx_strand_id
1 'polypeptide(L)'
;MVVKELIESFKRENKIDEREQIFSVLPSIEGSTVLLKGFVGEQRVKNLLIQKILENSKMNVLDQIELLPEKKFLNMYGIVRKSVVNLVKTPETNDIVTQARMGDLLKLFKCVNDWYLVQMEDNYIGWLDSSGFVIYDEPSINSYLVNNFAVVISKFAAVEDSSMVEKIVQGTVLPYLKVSENYVWLLSPDKEQLKVRKSDVTLHSSRKEVFSVFRDAEYIINIARQHTGLAYLWGGTTSYGFDCSGFTQFCFRMGGYFLRRDADMQFEQGLEINSKEDMMPGDLVFFQTYKPGPSHVGIYIGNCRFIHSGSNGVTINSFAEKDEDYSYKLDVNYIGSRRIIGAENLRHPFD
;
A
#
# COMPACT_ATOMS: atom_id res chain seq x y z
N MET A 1 -33.05 1.79 7.76
CA MET A 1 -32.12 0.91 8.50
C MET A 1 -31.79 -0.33 7.66
N VAL A 2 -32.79 -1.05 7.15
CA VAL A 2 -32.64 -2.28 6.34
C VAL A 2 -31.68 -2.16 5.14
N VAL A 3 -31.77 -1.11 4.31
CA VAL A 3 -30.94 -1.05 3.07
C VAL A 3 -29.44 -0.90 3.36
N LYS A 4 -29.06 -0.16 4.41
CA LYS A 4 -27.65 -0.04 4.80
C LYS A 4 -27.08 -1.39 5.23
N GLU A 5 -27.84 -2.15 6.00
CA GLU A 5 -27.45 -3.51 6.43
C GLU A 5 -27.36 -4.48 5.24
N LEU A 6 -28.23 -4.35 4.24
CA LEU A 6 -28.16 -5.13 3.01
C LEU A 6 -26.89 -4.83 2.20
N ILE A 7 -26.48 -3.56 2.11
CA ILE A 7 -25.22 -3.15 1.46
C ILE A 7 -24.03 -3.74 2.22
N GLU A 8 -23.99 -3.63 3.54
CA GLU A 8 -22.90 -4.21 4.34
C GLU A 8 -22.87 -5.75 4.27
N SER A 9 -24.02 -6.40 4.25
CA SER A 9 -24.10 -7.86 4.04
C SER A 9 -23.62 -8.24 2.65
N PHE A 10 -24.00 -7.48 1.63
CA PHE A 10 -23.54 -7.67 0.26
C PHE A 10 -22.01 -7.59 0.17
N LYS A 11 -21.39 -6.59 0.81
CA LYS A 11 -19.94 -6.46 0.85
C LYS A 11 -19.28 -7.69 1.48
N ARG A 12 -19.78 -8.15 2.64
CA ARG A 12 -19.24 -9.35 3.31
C ARG A 12 -19.39 -10.61 2.45
N GLU A 13 -20.57 -10.84 1.89
CA GLU A 13 -20.88 -12.02 1.05
C GLU A 13 -20.01 -12.07 -0.22
N ASN A 14 -19.66 -10.91 -0.77
CA ASN A 14 -18.86 -10.80 -1.99
C ASN A 14 -17.38 -10.47 -1.71
N LYS A 15 -16.96 -10.49 -0.44
CA LYS A 15 -15.59 -10.15 0.00
C LYS A 15 -15.09 -8.82 -0.57
N ILE A 16 -15.95 -7.80 -0.57
CA ILE A 16 -15.63 -6.47 -1.07
C ILE A 16 -14.87 -5.68 -0.02
N ASP A 17 -13.61 -5.37 -0.30
CA ASP A 17 -12.80 -4.44 0.49
C ASP A 17 -12.63 -3.12 -0.27
N GLU A 18 -13.24 -2.05 0.22
CA GLU A 18 -13.24 -0.73 -0.45
C GLU A 18 -11.85 -0.10 -0.54
N ARG A 19 -10.88 -0.61 0.22
CA ARG A 19 -9.47 -0.20 0.13
C ARG A 19 -8.79 -0.78 -1.10
N GLU A 20 -9.29 -1.87 -1.69
CA GLU A 20 -8.68 -2.50 -2.89
C GLU A 20 -9.65 -2.63 -4.08
N GLN A 21 -10.94 -2.45 -3.85
CA GLN A 21 -11.99 -2.55 -4.84
C GLN A 21 -12.83 -1.28 -4.88
N ILE A 22 -13.10 -0.79 -6.09
CA ILE A 22 -13.90 0.42 -6.30
C ILE A 22 -15.35 0.11 -5.93
N PHE A 23 -15.75 0.54 -4.74
CA PHE A 23 -17.11 0.41 -4.23
C PHE A 23 -17.37 1.51 -3.19
N SER A 24 -18.41 2.31 -3.41
CA SER A 24 -18.94 3.24 -2.43
C SER A 24 -20.38 3.53 -2.80
N VAL A 25 -21.34 3.02 -2.03
CA VAL A 25 -22.76 3.19 -2.34
C VAL A 25 -23.49 3.66 -1.08
N LEU A 26 -24.09 4.84 -1.16
CA LEU A 26 -24.85 5.46 -0.08
C LEU A 26 -26.34 5.45 -0.43
N PRO A 27 -27.19 4.85 0.42
CA PRO A 27 -28.63 4.88 0.24
C PRO A 27 -29.26 6.13 0.89
N SER A 28 -30.23 6.74 0.19
CA SER A 28 -31.19 7.71 0.74
C SER A 28 -32.61 7.20 0.53
N ILE A 29 -33.46 7.27 1.55
CA ILE A 29 -34.81 6.71 1.51
C ILE A 29 -35.84 7.84 1.48
N GLU A 30 -36.74 7.77 0.50
CA GLU A 30 -37.88 8.68 0.35
C GLU A 30 -39.15 7.85 0.08
N GLY A 31 -40.00 7.73 1.10
CA GLY A 31 -41.22 6.91 1.02
C GLY A 31 -40.90 5.44 0.74
N SER A 32 -41.44 4.91 -0.37
CA SER A 32 -41.22 3.53 -0.83
C SER A 32 -40.04 3.38 -1.79
N THR A 33 -39.27 4.45 -2.02
CA THR A 33 -38.13 4.46 -2.94
C THR A 33 -36.82 4.63 -2.17
N VAL A 34 -35.80 3.88 -2.58
CA VAL A 34 -34.42 4.09 -2.16
C VAL A 34 -33.60 4.59 -3.34
N LEU A 35 -33.01 5.77 -3.18
CA LEU A 35 -31.99 6.31 -4.06
C LEU A 35 -30.63 5.73 -3.66
N LEU A 36 -29.95 5.08 -4.60
CA LEU A 36 -28.58 4.60 -4.43
C LEU A 36 -27.63 5.52 -5.20
N LYS A 37 -26.76 6.23 -4.48
CA LYS A 37 -25.78 7.15 -5.06
C LYS A 37 -24.36 6.73 -4.69
N GLY A 38 -23.42 6.89 -5.61
CA GLY A 38 -22.01 6.59 -5.39
C GLY A 38 -21.40 5.96 -6.63
N PHE A 39 -20.51 4.99 -6.46
CA PHE A 39 -19.81 4.35 -7.56
C PHE A 39 -19.42 2.89 -7.29
N VAL A 40 -19.23 2.13 -8.36
CA VAL A 40 -18.69 0.78 -8.34
C VAL A 40 -17.78 0.54 -9.56
N GLY A 41 -16.80 -0.36 -9.43
CA GLY A 41 -15.85 -0.69 -10.50
C GLY A 41 -16.36 -1.67 -11.55
N GLU A 42 -17.44 -2.42 -11.25
CA GLU A 42 -17.96 -3.46 -12.13
C GLU A 42 -19.48 -3.36 -12.30
N GLN A 43 -19.95 -3.45 -13.55
CA GLN A 43 -21.38 -3.52 -13.87
C GLN A 43 -22.07 -4.71 -13.20
N ARG A 44 -21.38 -5.86 -13.09
CA ARG A 44 -21.91 -7.06 -12.44
C ARG A 44 -22.18 -6.81 -10.94
N VAL A 45 -21.23 -6.20 -10.24
CA VAL A 45 -21.36 -5.86 -8.81
C VAL A 45 -22.54 -4.90 -8.60
N LYS A 46 -22.68 -3.89 -9.47
CA LYS A 46 -23.84 -2.99 -9.47
C LYS A 46 -25.17 -3.73 -9.57
N ASN A 47 -25.28 -4.61 -10.56
CA ASN A 47 -26.51 -5.35 -10.85
C ASN A 47 -26.89 -6.27 -9.68
N LEU A 48 -25.92 -7.00 -9.13
CA LEU A 48 -26.15 -7.90 -7.99
C LEU A 48 -26.57 -7.15 -6.73
N LEU A 49 -25.99 -5.97 -6.47
CA LEU A 49 -26.39 -5.14 -5.34
C LEU A 49 -27.85 -4.66 -5.47
N ILE A 50 -28.21 -4.13 -6.64
CA ILE A 50 -29.57 -3.65 -6.90
C ILE A 50 -30.57 -4.81 -6.77
N GLN A 51 -30.25 -5.98 -7.33
CA GLN A 51 -31.08 -7.17 -7.22
C GLN A 51 -31.30 -7.57 -5.75
N LYS A 52 -30.24 -7.66 -4.94
CA LYS A 52 -30.37 -8.00 -3.51
C LYS A 52 -31.27 -7.01 -2.77
N ILE A 53 -31.18 -5.72 -3.07
CA ILE A 53 -32.01 -4.69 -2.43
C ILE A 53 -33.48 -4.85 -2.85
N LEU A 54 -33.77 -5.07 -4.13
CA LEU A 54 -35.13 -5.28 -4.63
C LEU A 54 -35.78 -6.51 -3.96
N GLU A 55 -35.05 -7.62 -3.87
CA GLU A 55 -35.54 -8.88 -3.30
C GLU A 55 -35.81 -8.81 -1.79
N ASN A 56 -35.01 -8.04 -1.04
CA ASN A 56 -35.01 -8.08 0.43
C ASN A 56 -35.64 -6.84 1.10
N SER A 57 -35.84 -5.73 0.38
CA SER A 57 -36.39 -4.50 0.97
C SER A 57 -37.85 -4.21 0.60
N LYS A 58 -38.38 -4.80 -0.48
CA LYS A 58 -39.67 -4.45 -1.09
C LYS A 58 -39.79 -2.95 -1.48
N MET A 59 -38.66 -2.25 -1.65
CA MET A 59 -38.61 -0.85 -2.06
C MET A 59 -38.35 -0.73 -3.57
N ASN A 60 -38.80 0.37 -4.17
CA ASN A 60 -38.36 0.76 -5.50
C ASN A 60 -36.91 1.26 -5.42
N VAL A 61 -36.07 0.93 -6.41
CA VAL A 61 -34.69 1.41 -6.46
C VAL A 61 -34.55 2.47 -7.54
N LEU A 62 -34.10 3.66 -7.15
CA LEU A 62 -33.62 4.70 -8.07
C LEU A 62 -32.09 4.61 -8.12
N ASP A 63 -31.57 4.17 -9.27
CA ASP A 63 -30.15 3.96 -9.49
C ASP A 63 -29.44 5.23 -9.99
N GLN A 64 -28.53 5.76 -9.17
CA GLN A 64 -27.56 6.80 -9.51
C GLN A 64 -26.13 6.36 -9.18
N ILE A 65 -25.85 5.06 -9.25
CA ILE A 65 -24.51 4.51 -9.04
C ILE A 65 -23.71 4.70 -10.34
N GLU A 66 -22.59 5.40 -10.26
CA GLU A 66 -21.67 5.57 -11.37
C GLU A 66 -20.80 4.32 -11.57
N LEU A 67 -20.46 4.01 -12.82
CA LEU A 67 -19.41 3.05 -13.13
C LEU A 67 -18.08 3.76 -13.29
N LEU A 68 -17.06 3.24 -12.61
CA LEU A 68 -15.69 3.73 -12.71
C LEU A 68 -14.78 2.71 -13.40
N PRO A 69 -13.70 3.14 -14.08
CA PRO A 69 -13.25 4.54 -14.20
C PRO A 69 -14.17 5.42 -15.08
N GLU A 70 -14.19 6.73 -14.84
CA GLU A 70 -14.84 7.68 -15.74
C GLU A 70 -14.24 7.56 -17.15
N LYS A 71 -15.04 7.75 -18.20
CA LYS A 71 -14.61 7.53 -19.60
C LYS A 71 -13.31 8.24 -19.98
N LYS A 72 -13.08 9.45 -19.46
CA LYS A 72 -11.87 10.24 -19.71
C LYS A 72 -10.60 9.66 -19.07
N PHE A 73 -10.73 8.72 -18.14
CA PHE A 73 -9.61 8.04 -17.49
C PHE A 73 -9.37 6.62 -18.03
N LEU A 74 -10.15 6.17 -19.01
CA LEU A 74 -9.84 4.94 -19.72
C LEU A 74 -8.47 5.09 -20.40
N ASN A 75 -7.58 4.13 -20.14
CA ASN A 75 -6.20 4.11 -20.64
C ASN A 75 -5.34 5.32 -20.22
N MET A 76 -5.73 5.99 -19.13
CA MET A 76 -4.96 7.06 -18.51
C MET A 76 -4.35 6.55 -17.20
N TYR A 77 -3.10 6.91 -16.99
CA TYR A 77 -2.31 6.47 -15.84
C TYR A 77 -1.68 7.68 -15.15
N GLY A 78 -1.41 7.56 -13.86
CA GLY A 78 -0.62 8.54 -13.12
C GLY A 78 0.75 7.98 -12.78
N ILE A 79 1.75 8.86 -12.70
CA ILE A 79 3.06 8.54 -12.11
C ILE A 79 3.38 9.59 -11.05
N VAL A 80 3.58 9.16 -9.81
CA VAL A 80 3.84 10.06 -8.67
C VAL A 80 5.12 10.84 -8.91
N ARG A 81 5.06 12.17 -8.79
CA ARG A 81 6.15 13.09 -9.17
C ARG A 81 6.91 13.71 -8.01
N LYS A 82 6.33 13.72 -6.81
CA LYS A 82 7.03 14.19 -5.59
C LYS A 82 7.75 13.02 -4.93
N SER A 83 8.78 13.32 -4.14
CA SER A 83 9.56 12.30 -3.40
C SER A 83 8.67 11.33 -2.64
N VAL A 84 7.73 11.88 -1.86
CA VAL A 84 6.66 11.16 -1.16
C VAL A 84 5.38 11.98 -1.21
N VAL A 85 4.25 11.32 -1.42
CA VAL A 85 2.91 11.91 -1.33
C VAL A 85 2.03 11.09 -0.39
N ASN A 86 1.08 11.74 0.27
CA ASN A 86 0.08 11.07 1.08
C ASN A 86 -1.17 10.85 0.24
N LEU A 87 -1.73 9.64 0.31
CA LEU A 87 -3.09 9.36 -0.13
C LEU A 87 -4.00 9.48 1.07
N VAL A 88 -5.18 10.07 0.88
CA VAL A 88 -6.17 10.30 1.93
C VAL A 88 -7.46 9.54 1.67
N LYS A 89 -8.22 9.27 2.74
CA LYS A 89 -9.48 8.53 2.68
C LYS A 89 -10.54 9.27 1.86
N THR A 90 -10.69 10.57 2.12
CA THR A 90 -11.51 11.48 1.31
C THR A 90 -10.84 12.87 1.27
N PRO A 91 -11.07 13.67 0.23
CA PRO A 91 -10.54 15.04 0.14
C PRO A 91 -11.00 15.94 1.30
N GLU A 92 -12.18 15.69 1.87
CA GLU A 92 -12.78 16.54 2.91
C GLU A 92 -12.20 16.30 4.30
N THR A 93 -11.92 15.03 4.62
CA THR A 93 -11.36 14.64 5.93
C THR A 93 -9.84 14.79 5.97
N ASN A 94 -9.19 14.59 4.82
CA ASN A 94 -7.73 14.57 4.69
C ASN A 94 -7.04 13.53 5.60
N ASP A 95 -7.78 12.50 6.02
CA ASP A 95 -7.27 11.38 6.82
C ASP A 95 -6.31 10.55 5.97
N ILE A 96 -5.02 10.55 6.33
CA ILE A 96 -3.99 9.79 5.59
C ILE A 96 -4.27 8.29 5.74
N VAL A 97 -4.27 7.58 4.62
CA VAL A 97 -4.46 6.13 4.55
C VAL A 97 -3.22 5.38 4.10
N THR A 98 -2.37 6.00 3.26
CA THR A 98 -1.10 5.43 2.82
C THR A 98 -0.20 6.51 2.20
N GLN A 99 1.00 6.13 1.77
CA GLN A 99 1.94 6.96 1.03
C GLN A 99 2.37 6.28 -0.26
N ALA A 100 2.63 7.11 -1.28
CA ALA A 100 3.27 6.71 -2.52
C ALA A 100 4.59 7.47 -2.71
N ARG A 101 5.51 6.88 -3.46
CA ARG A 101 6.85 7.39 -3.73
C ARG A 101 6.96 7.85 -5.17
N MET A 102 7.92 8.73 -5.46
CA MET A 102 8.21 9.11 -6.84
C MET A 102 8.40 7.86 -7.72
N GLY A 103 7.72 7.83 -8.88
CA GLY A 103 7.78 6.71 -9.82
C GLY A 103 6.81 5.56 -9.52
N ASP A 104 6.04 5.60 -8.43
CA ASP A 104 4.94 4.66 -8.22
C ASP A 104 3.81 4.94 -9.25
N LEU A 105 3.26 3.87 -9.81
CA LEU A 105 2.23 3.95 -10.85
C LEU A 105 0.83 4.00 -10.24
N LEU A 106 -0.07 4.74 -10.88
CA LEU A 106 -1.43 4.95 -10.44
C LEU A 106 -2.42 4.63 -11.57
N LYS A 107 -3.46 3.86 -11.26
CA LYS A 107 -4.69 3.84 -12.09
C LYS A 107 -5.59 4.98 -11.64
N LEU A 108 -6.19 5.70 -12.59
CA LEU A 108 -7.05 6.85 -12.32
C LEU A 108 -8.52 6.46 -12.51
N PHE A 109 -9.39 6.80 -11.55
CA PHE A 109 -10.81 6.43 -11.61
C PHE A 109 -11.75 7.61 -11.76
N LYS A 110 -11.56 8.65 -10.97
CA LYS A 110 -12.45 9.81 -10.87
C LYS A 110 -11.68 11.04 -10.41
N CYS A 111 -12.16 12.23 -10.77
CA CYS A 111 -11.62 13.50 -10.29
C CYS A 111 -12.73 14.42 -9.76
N VAL A 112 -12.52 15.00 -8.59
CA VAL A 112 -13.41 15.98 -7.94
C VAL A 112 -12.54 17.08 -7.33
N ASN A 113 -12.70 18.34 -7.79
CA ASN A 113 -11.96 19.50 -7.26
C ASN A 113 -10.44 19.28 -7.18
N ASP A 114 -9.81 18.83 -8.27
CA ASP A 114 -8.38 18.52 -8.37
C ASP A 114 -7.87 17.34 -7.52
N TRP A 115 -8.77 16.66 -6.80
CA TRP A 115 -8.47 15.38 -6.15
C TRP A 115 -8.87 14.21 -7.03
N TYR A 116 -8.00 13.22 -7.13
CA TYR A 116 -8.20 12.05 -7.96
C TYR A 116 -8.34 10.81 -7.07
N LEU A 117 -9.40 10.04 -7.31
CA LEU A 117 -9.49 8.68 -6.79
C LEU A 117 -8.55 7.81 -7.61
N VAL A 118 -7.52 7.29 -6.96
CA VAL A 118 -6.45 6.50 -7.60
C VAL A 118 -6.31 5.14 -6.93
N GLN A 119 -5.78 4.19 -7.68
CA GLN A 119 -5.35 2.89 -7.16
C GLN A 119 -3.85 2.71 -7.41
N MET A 120 -3.12 2.35 -6.36
CA MET A 120 -1.69 2.07 -6.41
C MET A 120 -1.39 0.67 -6.94
N GLU A 121 -0.11 0.41 -7.19
CA GLU A 121 0.44 -0.88 -7.59
C GLU A 121 0.15 -2.02 -6.58
N ASP A 122 -0.05 -1.71 -5.30
CA ASP A 122 -0.46 -2.69 -4.29
C ASP A 122 -1.99 -2.89 -4.20
N ASN A 123 -2.72 -2.42 -5.21
CA ASN A 123 -4.18 -2.31 -5.29
C ASN A 123 -4.83 -1.33 -4.33
N TYR A 124 -4.07 -0.67 -3.45
CA TYR A 124 -4.67 0.20 -2.45
C TYR A 124 -5.25 1.48 -3.08
N ILE A 125 -6.44 1.87 -2.64
CA ILE A 125 -7.23 2.97 -3.17
C ILE A 125 -7.19 4.15 -2.19
N GLY A 126 -7.03 5.34 -2.73
CA GLY A 126 -7.13 6.58 -1.97
C GLY A 126 -7.28 7.79 -2.87
N TRP A 127 -7.48 8.95 -2.27
CA TRP A 127 -7.52 10.22 -2.97
C TRP A 127 -6.15 10.89 -2.95
N LEU A 128 -5.74 11.41 -4.09
CA LEU A 128 -4.49 12.13 -4.27
C LEU A 128 -4.72 13.45 -4.99
N ASP A 129 -4.14 14.52 -4.46
CA ASP A 129 -4.15 15.84 -5.07
C ASP A 129 -3.38 15.84 -6.40
N SER A 130 -3.89 16.57 -7.39
CA SER A 130 -3.33 16.65 -8.75
C SER A 130 -1.86 17.08 -8.80
N SER A 131 -1.38 17.84 -7.81
CA SER A 131 0.04 18.25 -7.74
C SER A 131 0.99 17.08 -7.40
N GLY A 132 0.46 15.94 -6.98
CA GLY A 132 1.22 14.78 -6.53
C GLY A 132 1.75 13.87 -7.64
N PHE A 133 1.24 13.99 -8.86
CA PHE A 133 1.55 13.07 -9.97
C PHE A 133 1.45 13.76 -11.34
N VAL A 134 1.93 13.08 -12.38
CA VAL A 134 1.75 13.48 -13.79
C VAL A 134 0.87 12.45 -14.47
N ILE A 135 -0.06 12.91 -15.31
CA ILE A 135 -0.94 12.04 -16.09
C ILE A 135 -0.26 11.65 -17.40
N TYR A 136 -0.37 10.37 -17.72
CA TYR A 136 0.16 9.73 -18.93
C TYR A 136 -0.97 9.04 -19.68
N ASP A 137 -0.98 9.20 -21.01
CA ASP A 137 -1.72 8.29 -21.88
C ASP A 137 -0.96 6.97 -22.04
N GLU A 138 -1.65 5.95 -22.58
CA GLU A 138 -1.10 4.60 -22.77
C GLU A 138 0.20 4.57 -23.61
N PRO A 139 0.32 5.25 -24.77
CA PRO A 139 1.58 5.29 -25.50
C PRO A 139 2.73 5.92 -24.69
N SER A 140 2.46 7.01 -23.96
CA SER A 140 3.48 7.73 -23.20
C SER A 140 3.97 6.93 -21.99
N ILE A 141 3.08 6.24 -21.27
CA ILE A 141 3.50 5.38 -20.16
C ILE A 141 4.26 4.16 -20.67
N ASN A 142 3.83 3.55 -21.78
CA ASN A 142 4.56 2.42 -22.37
C ASN A 142 5.99 2.83 -22.76
N SER A 143 6.16 4.00 -23.38
CA SER A 143 7.48 4.57 -23.68
C SER A 143 8.32 4.84 -22.42
N TYR A 144 7.68 5.22 -21.30
CA TYR A 144 8.37 5.37 -20.02
C TYR A 144 8.81 4.02 -19.43
N LEU A 145 7.99 2.97 -19.57
CA LEU A 145 8.19 1.67 -18.94
C LEU A 145 9.13 0.72 -19.70
N VAL A 146 9.45 0.97 -20.99
CA VAL A 146 10.41 0.14 -21.76
C VAL A 146 11.88 0.37 -21.43
N ASN A 147 12.18 1.31 -20.52
CA ASN A 147 13.54 1.65 -20.14
C ASN A 147 14.14 0.64 -19.14
N ASN A 148 15.46 0.73 -18.95
CA ASN A 148 16.13 0.12 -17.80
C ASN A 148 15.82 0.94 -16.53
N PHE A 149 15.75 0.27 -15.37
CA PHE A 149 15.33 0.88 -14.12
C PHE A 149 16.42 0.87 -13.07
N ALA A 150 16.36 1.83 -12.16
CA ALA A 150 17.13 1.85 -10.94
C ALA A 150 16.18 1.88 -9.73
N VAL A 151 16.56 1.19 -8.66
CA VAL A 151 15.89 1.29 -7.37
C VAL A 151 16.82 1.86 -6.33
N VAL A 152 16.32 2.82 -5.56
CA VAL A 152 17.05 3.43 -4.44
C VAL A 152 17.14 2.45 -3.28
N ILE A 153 18.37 2.11 -2.86
CA ILE A 153 18.66 1.19 -1.75
C ILE A 153 19.12 1.90 -0.48
N SER A 154 19.62 3.13 -0.57
CA SER A 154 19.89 3.97 0.60
C SER A 154 18.59 4.54 1.16
N LYS A 155 18.54 4.83 2.48
CA LYS A 155 17.36 5.49 3.11
C LYS A 155 16.92 6.74 2.34
N PHE A 156 17.91 7.53 1.93
CA PHE A 156 17.73 8.68 1.06
C PHE A 156 18.86 8.70 0.04
N ALA A 157 18.53 8.98 -1.22
CA ALA A 157 19.50 9.37 -2.23
C ALA A 157 19.37 10.88 -2.46
N ALA A 158 20.45 11.62 -2.25
CA ALA A 158 20.48 13.04 -2.56
C ALA A 158 20.44 13.22 -4.08
N VAL A 159 19.63 14.17 -4.55
CA VAL A 159 19.56 14.56 -5.95
C VAL A 159 20.41 15.80 -6.14
N GLU A 160 21.49 15.66 -6.91
CA GLU A 160 22.39 16.76 -7.20
C GLU A 160 21.82 17.64 -8.31
N ASP A 161 22.01 18.96 -8.16
CA ASP A 161 21.72 19.96 -9.19
C ASP A 161 20.23 20.00 -9.65
N SER A 162 19.29 19.62 -8.78
CA SER A 162 17.84 19.71 -9.05
C SER A 162 17.16 20.78 -8.22
N SER A 163 16.30 21.59 -8.86
CA SER A 163 15.40 22.53 -8.19
C SER A 163 14.04 21.90 -7.81
N MET A 164 13.75 20.68 -8.29
CA MET A 164 12.47 20.02 -8.05
C MET A 164 12.42 19.26 -6.72
N VAL A 165 13.51 18.56 -6.40
CA VAL A 165 13.59 17.62 -5.29
C VAL A 165 15.01 17.52 -4.78
N GLU A 166 15.19 17.63 -3.46
CA GLU A 166 16.52 17.52 -2.85
C GLU A 166 16.95 16.07 -2.63
N LYS A 167 15.99 15.18 -2.37
CA LYS A 167 16.24 13.75 -2.13
C LYS A 167 15.04 12.87 -2.44
N ILE A 168 15.32 11.65 -2.87
CA ILE A 168 14.35 10.56 -3.07
C ILE A 168 14.57 9.47 -2.03
N VAL A 169 13.52 8.72 -1.72
CA VAL A 169 13.51 7.75 -0.61
C VAL A 169 13.84 6.34 -1.07
N GLN A 170 14.25 5.48 -0.13
CA GLN A 170 14.45 4.05 -0.38
C GLN A 170 13.21 3.41 -1.02
N GLY A 171 13.43 2.52 -1.98
CA GLY A 171 12.37 1.87 -2.74
C GLY A 171 11.73 2.73 -3.83
N THR A 172 12.21 3.95 -4.08
CA THR A 172 11.89 4.70 -5.31
C THR A 172 12.44 3.95 -6.53
N VAL A 173 11.60 3.75 -7.54
CA VAL A 173 11.92 3.02 -8.77
C VAL A 173 11.71 3.93 -9.98
N LEU A 174 12.79 4.27 -10.67
CA LEU A 174 12.76 5.18 -11.83
C LEU A 174 13.60 4.63 -12.99
N PRO A 175 13.25 4.94 -14.24
CA PRO A 175 14.14 4.68 -15.36
C PRO A 175 15.48 5.39 -15.18
N TYR A 176 16.56 4.85 -15.74
CA TYR A 176 17.83 5.57 -15.86
C TYR A 176 18.23 5.78 -17.31
N LEU A 177 18.87 6.92 -17.58
CA LEU A 177 19.31 7.35 -18.90
C LEU A 177 20.80 7.12 -19.11
N LYS A 178 21.59 7.29 -18.04
CA LYS A 178 23.05 7.25 -18.10
C LYS A 178 23.64 6.76 -16.78
N VAL A 179 24.75 6.04 -16.88
CA VAL A 179 25.57 5.57 -15.77
C VAL A 179 27.01 6.02 -15.99
N SER A 180 27.66 6.54 -14.94
CA SER A 180 29.10 6.80 -14.92
C SER A 180 29.77 5.97 -13.81
N GLU A 181 31.04 6.27 -13.52
CA GLU A 181 31.76 5.63 -12.43
C GLU A 181 31.04 5.84 -11.08
N ASN A 182 30.65 7.08 -10.78
CA ASN A 182 30.13 7.47 -9.46
C ASN A 182 28.65 7.87 -9.44
N TYR A 183 28.02 8.06 -10.60
CA TYR A 183 26.68 8.63 -10.69
C TYR A 183 25.76 7.88 -11.66
N VAL A 184 24.46 8.02 -11.41
CA VAL A 184 23.38 7.55 -12.28
C VAL A 184 22.41 8.73 -12.52
N TRP A 185 21.97 8.90 -13.76
CA TRP A 185 20.97 9.89 -14.15
C TRP A 185 19.63 9.20 -14.34
N LEU A 186 18.71 9.43 -13.42
CA LEU A 186 17.34 8.91 -13.45
C LEU A 186 16.43 9.82 -14.26
N LEU A 187 15.38 9.27 -14.86
CA LEU A 187 14.33 10.02 -15.55
C LEU A 187 13.13 10.20 -14.61
N SER A 188 12.89 11.44 -14.18
CA SER A 188 11.72 11.76 -13.38
C SER A 188 10.42 11.60 -14.19
N PRO A 189 9.26 11.49 -13.52
CA PRO A 189 7.95 11.51 -14.18
C PRO A 189 7.68 12.80 -14.96
N ASP A 190 8.35 13.89 -14.60
CA ASP A 190 8.31 15.18 -15.30
C ASP A 190 9.26 15.25 -16.50
N LYS A 191 9.91 14.13 -16.84
CA LYS A 191 10.94 14.02 -17.90
C LYS A 191 12.23 14.80 -17.64
N GLU A 192 12.46 15.21 -16.39
CA GLU A 192 13.71 15.83 -15.97
C GLU A 192 14.73 14.77 -15.52
N GLN A 193 16.02 15.12 -15.58
CA GLN A 193 17.09 14.22 -15.14
C GLN A 193 17.39 14.44 -13.66
N LEU A 194 17.43 13.36 -12.89
CA LEU A 194 17.82 13.37 -11.48
C LEU A 194 19.17 12.67 -11.33
N LYS A 195 20.22 13.41 -10.96
CA LYS A 195 21.56 12.86 -10.77
C LYS A 195 21.71 12.37 -9.32
N VAL A 196 21.97 11.07 -9.15
CA VAL A 196 22.17 10.44 -7.84
C VAL A 196 23.48 9.67 -7.80
N ARG A 197 24.02 9.41 -6.59
CA ARG A 197 25.20 8.56 -6.44
C ARG A 197 24.88 7.13 -6.84
N LYS A 198 25.80 6.50 -7.58
CA LYS A 198 25.68 5.10 -7.98
C LYS A 198 25.62 4.14 -6.79
N SER A 199 26.25 4.49 -5.66
CA SER A 199 26.20 3.73 -4.42
C SER A 199 24.81 3.67 -3.77
N ASP A 200 23.92 4.61 -4.11
CA ASP A 200 22.59 4.70 -3.51
C ASP A 200 21.54 3.89 -4.27
N VAL A 201 21.88 3.31 -5.42
CA VAL A 201 20.95 2.62 -6.31
C VAL A 201 21.46 1.25 -6.75
N THR A 202 20.54 0.35 -7.10
CA THR A 202 20.83 -0.84 -7.90
C THR A 202 20.14 -0.74 -9.24
N LEU A 203 20.78 -1.27 -10.30
CA LEU A 203 20.34 -1.16 -11.69
C LEU A 203 19.73 -2.48 -12.17
N HIS A 204 18.66 -2.40 -12.94
CA HIS A 204 17.84 -3.51 -13.42
C HIS A 204 17.50 -3.29 -14.90
N SER A 205 17.34 -4.37 -15.68
CA SER A 205 17.07 -4.24 -17.11
C SER A 205 15.61 -3.88 -17.42
N SER A 206 14.71 -4.05 -16.45
CA SER A 206 13.31 -3.63 -16.55
C SER A 206 12.71 -3.34 -15.18
N ARG A 207 11.54 -2.67 -15.15
CA ARG A 207 10.80 -2.43 -13.89
C ARG A 207 10.41 -3.74 -13.21
N LYS A 208 10.02 -4.76 -14.00
CA LYS A 208 9.57 -6.06 -13.50
C LYS A 208 10.67 -6.82 -12.73
N GLU A 209 11.94 -6.56 -13.03
CA GLU A 209 13.05 -7.23 -12.36
C GLU A 209 13.39 -6.65 -10.98
N VAL A 210 12.95 -5.43 -10.68
CA VAL A 210 13.39 -4.69 -9.49
C VAL A 210 13.11 -5.43 -8.17
N PHE A 211 11.98 -6.13 -8.09
CA PHE A 211 11.56 -6.89 -6.91
C PHE A 211 11.27 -8.36 -7.25
N SER A 212 11.78 -8.88 -8.37
CA SER A 212 11.49 -10.26 -8.79
C SER A 212 12.28 -11.33 -8.04
N VAL A 213 13.34 -10.92 -7.33
CA VAL A 213 14.20 -11.83 -6.56
C VAL A 213 13.70 -11.92 -5.12
N PHE A 214 13.17 -13.08 -4.77
CA PHE A 214 12.82 -13.41 -3.39
C PHE A 214 14.07 -13.59 -2.53
N ARG A 215 14.21 -12.75 -1.51
CA ARG A 215 15.29 -12.79 -0.52
C ARG A 215 14.89 -13.63 0.69
N ASP A 216 15.86 -14.02 1.49
CA ASP A 216 15.62 -14.76 2.72
C ASP A 216 15.16 -13.84 3.87
N ALA A 217 14.85 -14.46 5.01
CA ALA A 217 14.44 -13.76 6.22
C ALA A 217 15.53 -12.82 6.74
N GLU A 218 16.80 -13.21 6.65
CA GLU A 218 17.91 -12.42 7.16
C GLU A 218 18.01 -11.08 6.43
N TYR A 219 17.86 -11.07 5.10
CA TYR A 219 17.81 -9.85 4.31
C TYR A 219 16.69 -8.92 4.76
N ILE A 220 15.46 -9.42 4.92
CA ILE A 220 14.30 -8.63 5.35
C ILE A 220 14.52 -8.05 6.74
N ILE A 221 15.03 -8.85 7.67
CA ILE A 221 15.35 -8.41 9.04
C ILE A 221 16.46 -7.34 9.02
N ASN A 222 17.45 -7.46 8.15
CA ASN A 222 18.50 -6.45 8.01
C ASN A 222 17.96 -5.13 7.46
N ILE A 223 17.03 -5.15 6.50
CA ILE A 223 16.30 -3.95 6.05
C ILE A 223 15.54 -3.33 7.23
N ALA A 224 14.80 -4.14 7.98
CA ALA A 224 14.05 -3.68 9.16
C ALA A 224 14.97 -3.01 10.20
N ARG A 225 16.12 -3.63 10.51
CA ARG A 225 17.10 -3.12 11.48
C ARG A 225 17.72 -1.80 11.06
N GLN A 226 17.90 -1.54 9.77
CA GLN A 226 18.38 -0.23 9.30
C GLN A 226 17.49 0.91 9.80
N HIS A 227 16.21 0.65 10.07
CA HIS A 227 15.21 1.67 10.37
C HIS A 227 14.96 1.84 11.88
N THR A 228 15.65 1.09 12.73
CA THR A 228 15.57 1.19 14.19
C THR A 228 15.71 2.66 14.64
N GLY A 229 14.82 3.10 15.52
CA GLY A 229 14.75 4.47 16.04
C GLY A 229 13.99 5.46 15.16
N LEU A 230 13.57 5.09 13.94
CA LEU A 230 12.75 5.96 13.11
C LEU A 230 11.35 6.13 13.71
N ALA A 231 10.85 7.35 13.74
CA ALA A 231 9.57 7.68 14.38
C ALA A 231 8.37 7.01 13.67
N TYR A 232 7.32 6.78 14.46
CA TYR A 232 6.03 6.34 13.94
C TYR A 232 5.34 7.45 13.17
N LEU A 233 4.80 7.12 12.00
CA LEU A 233 3.98 8.02 11.20
C LEU A 233 2.74 7.27 10.71
N TRP A 234 1.56 7.70 11.16
CA TRP A 234 0.30 7.10 10.69
C TRP A 234 0.17 7.22 9.16
N GLY A 235 -0.13 6.11 8.49
CA GLY A 235 -0.17 6.05 7.02
C GLY A 235 1.21 5.99 6.37
N GLY A 236 2.30 6.09 7.14
CA GLY A 236 3.67 6.17 6.66
C GLY A 236 4.18 4.85 6.07
N THR A 237 4.80 4.91 4.89
CA THR A 237 5.38 3.75 4.20
C THR A 237 6.82 3.99 3.73
N THR A 238 7.49 5.02 4.23
CA THR A 238 8.77 5.49 3.68
C THR A 238 9.80 5.82 4.76
N SER A 239 11.06 6.04 4.36
CA SER A 239 12.16 6.39 5.27
C SER A 239 11.97 7.72 6.03
N TYR A 240 10.91 8.49 5.78
CA TYR A 240 10.51 9.62 6.62
C TYR A 240 9.75 9.20 7.89
N GLY A 241 9.17 8.00 7.91
CA GLY A 241 8.40 7.46 9.02
C GLY A 241 7.47 6.35 8.54
N PHE A 242 7.23 5.36 9.41
CA PHE A 242 6.37 4.22 9.10
C PHE A 242 5.28 4.06 10.15
N ASP A 243 4.10 3.61 9.73
CA ASP A 243 3.22 2.89 10.64
C ASP A 243 3.58 1.40 10.71
N CYS A 244 2.86 0.63 11.52
CA CYS A 244 3.19 -0.77 11.76
C CYS A 244 3.17 -1.62 10.48
N SER A 245 2.11 -1.51 9.68
CA SER A 245 1.93 -2.35 8.48
C SER A 245 2.63 -1.78 7.25
N GLY A 246 2.82 -0.47 7.16
CA GLY A 246 3.67 0.17 6.17
C GLY A 246 5.14 -0.19 6.36
N PHE A 247 5.59 -0.38 7.61
CA PHE A 247 6.94 -0.86 7.93
C PHE A 247 7.15 -2.30 7.45
N THR A 248 6.24 -3.22 7.79
CA THR A 248 6.34 -4.62 7.35
C THR A 248 6.20 -4.71 5.83
N GLN A 249 5.21 -4.02 5.23
CA GLN A 249 5.03 -3.97 3.78
C GLN A 249 6.31 -3.53 3.07
N PHE A 250 6.96 -2.47 3.56
CA PHE A 250 8.20 -1.97 3.00
C PHE A 250 9.34 -2.99 3.08
N CYS A 251 9.58 -3.59 4.26
CA CYS A 251 10.67 -4.55 4.45
C CYS A 251 10.51 -5.78 3.53
N PHE A 252 9.28 -6.28 3.40
CA PHE A 252 8.97 -7.41 2.53
C PHE A 252 9.06 -7.05 1.05
N ARG A 253 8.59 -5.87 0.63
CA ARG A 253 8.75 -5.37 -0.75
C ARG A 253 10.22 -5.31 -1.15
N MET A 254 11.08 -4.80 -0.27
CA MET A 254 12.53 -4.77 -0.51
C MET A 254 13.15 -6.17 -0.61
N GLY A 255 12.54 -7.18 0.05
CA GLY A 255 12.88 -8.59 -0.08
C GLY A 255 12.21 -9.32 -1.25
N GLY A 256 11.44 -8.62 -2.09
CA GLY A 256 10.75 -9.17 -3.26
C GLY A 256 9.35 -9.74 -3.00
N TYR A 257 8.81 -9.62 -1.78
CA TYR A 257 7.50 -10.18 -1.43
C TYR A 257 6.42 -9.11 -1.42
N PHE A 258 5.25 -9.44 -1.97
CA PHE A 258 4.07 -8.61 -1.90
C PHE A 258 3.34 -8.76 -0.56
N LEU A 259 3.08 -7.63 0.10
CA LEU A 259 2.17 -7.54 1.23
C LEU A 259 1.13 -6.46 0.97
N ARG A 260 -0.11 -6.74 1.35
CA ARG A 260 -1.20 -5.76 1.39
C ARG A 260 -0.89 -4.69 2.44
N ARG A 261 -1.54 -3.54 2.31
CA ARG A 261 -1.14 -2.32 3.04
C ARG A 261 -1.43 -2.36 4.54
N ASP A 262 -2.57 -2.90 4.93
CA ASP A 262 -3.06 -2.81 6.32
C ASP A 262 -2.79 -4.08 7.12
N ALA A 263 -2.62 -3.94 8.43
CA ALA A 263 -2.33 -5.07 9.33
C ALA A 263 -3.41 -6.17 9.25
N ASP A 264 -4.69 -5.80 9.09
CA ASP A 264 -5.78 -6.77 8.95
C ASP A 264 -5.71 -7.51 7.61
N MET A 265 -5.39 -6.81 6.53
CA MET A 265 -5.17 -7.42 5.22
C MET A 265 -3.94 -8.34 5.19
N GLN A 266 -2.85 -7.97 5.87
CA GLN A 266 -1.64 -8.80 5.99
C GLN A 266 -1.91 -10.06 6.81
N PHE A 267 -2.80 -9.99 7.81
CA PHE A 267 -3.21 -11.15 8.60
C PHE A 267 -4.01 -12.19 7.77
N GLU A 268 -4.47 -11.84 6.57
CA GLU A 268 -5.13 -12.77 5.65
C GLU A 268 -4.15 -13.41 4.66
N GLN A 269 -2.85 -13.07 4.72
CA GLN A 269 -1.83 -13.55 3.77
C GLN A 269 -0.88 -14.58 4.39
N GLY A 270 -0.39 -15.50 3.55
CA GLY A 270 0.61 -16.49 3.92
C GLY A 270 0.05 -17.66 4.73
N LEU A 271 0.97 -18.46 5.28
CA LEU A 271 0.63 -19.63 6.09
C LEU A 271 0.36 -19.21 7.53
N GLU A 272 -0.72 -19.71 8.11
CA GLU A 272 -1.07 -19.50 9.52
C GLU A 272 -0.11 -20.26 10.44
N ILE A 273 0.46 -19.54 11.41
CA ILE A 273 1.29 -20.09 12.48
C ILE A 273 0.55 -19.92 13.80
N ASN A 274 0.13 -21.05 14.39
CA ASN A 274 -0.80 -21.10 15.52
C ASN A 274 -0.11 -21.02 16.89
N SER A 275 1.21 -21.20 16.95
CA SER A 275 1.98 -21.25 18.19
C SER A 275 3.24 -20.38 18.07
N LYS A 276 3.65 -19.78 19.20
CA LYS A 276 4.86 -18.95 19.25
C LYS A 276 6.13 -19.77 19.06
N GLU A 277 6.08 -21.03 19.47
CA GLU A 277 7.17 -22.00 19.37
C GLU A 277 7.47 -22.40 17.91
N ASP A 278 6.47 -22.33 17.03
CA ASP A 278 6.60 -22.65 15.60
C ASP A 278 7.09 -21.44 14.76
N MET A 279 7.24 -20.27 15.37
CA MET A 279 7.67 -19.07 14.67
C MET A 279 9.13 -19.16 14.21
N MET A 280 9.38 -18.71 13.00
CA MET A 280 10.70 -18.60 12.40
C MET A 280 11.02 -17.13 12.12
N PRO A 281 12.30 -16.72 12.17
CA PRO A 281 12.70 -15.38 11.75
C PRO A 281 12.10 -15.04 10.37
N GLY A 282 11.52 -13.85 10.26
CA GLY A 282 10.79 -13.42 9.07
C GLY A 282 9.29 -13.69 9.11
N ASP A 283 8.74 -14.40 10.09
CA ASP A 283 7.28 -14.48 10.27
C ASP A 283 6.72 -13.11 10.72
N LEU A 284 5.53 -12.75 10.25
CA LEU A 284 4.78 -11.61 10.77
C LEU A 284 4.06 -11.99 12.07
N VAL A 285 4.12 -11.13 13.08
CA VAL A 285 3.40 -11.28 14.37
C VAL A 285 2.33 -10.21 14.49
N PHE A 286 1.11 -10.59 14.90
CA PHE A 286 -0.04 -9.70 14.92
C PHE A 286 -0.63 -9.54 16.31
N PHE A 287 -1.19 -8.35 16.55
CA PHE A 287 -1.73 -7.96 17.84
C PHE A 287 -3.04 -7.17 17.72
N GLN A 288 -3.85 -7.26 18.78
CA GLN A 288 -5.04 -6.44 18.98
C GLN A 288 -4.75 -5.29 19.96
N THR A 289 -4.70 -4.05 19.50
CA THR A 289 -4.21 -2.89 20.29
C THR A 289 -5.20 -1.73 20.37
N TYR A 290 -5.63 -1.16 19.24
CA TYR A 290 -6.50 0.04 19.21
C TYR A 290 -7.87 -0.20 18.57
N LYS A 291 -8.06 -1.31 17.85
CA LYS A 291 -9.34 -1.77 17.33
C LYS A 291 -9.46 -3.29 17.48
N PRO A 292 -10.68 -3.85 17.52
CA PRO A 292 -10.87 -5.30 17.47
C PRO A 292 -10.18 -5.93 16.24
N GLY A 293 -9.60 -7.11 16.43
CA GLY A 293 -8.85 -7.84 15.41
C GLY A 293 -7.40 -7.35 15.19
N PRO A 294 -6.74 -7.83 14.12
CA PRO A 294 -5.38 -7.42 13.74
C PRO A 294 -5.31 -5.91 13.51
N SER A 295 -4.68 -5.23 14.46
CA SER A 295 -4.55 -3.76 14.45
C SER A 295 -3.10 -3.31 14.57
N HIS A 296 -2.20 -4.20 14.96
CA HIS A 296 -0.76 -3.94 14.98
C HIS A 296 0.00 -5.16 14.47
N VAL A 297 1.14 -4.94 13.81
CA VAL A 297 1.96 -5.99 13.21
C VAL A 297 3.46 -5.71 13.40
N GLY A 298 4.26 -6.76 13.51
CA GLY A 298 5.71 -6.73 13.54
C GLY A 298 6.32 -7.91 12.80
N ILE A 299 7.65 -7.94 12.71
CA ILE A 299 8.44 -9.02 12.09
C ILE A 299 9.16 -9.76 13.21
N TYR A 300 8.92 -11.07 13.35
CA TYR A 300 9.65 -11.93 14.27
C TYR A 300 11.11 -12.05 13.82
N ILE A 301 12.05 -11.87 14.75
CA ILE A 301 13.49 -11.85 14.46
C ILE A 301 14.25 -12.97 15.19
N GLY A 302 13.54 -13.94 15.75
CA GLY A 302 14.10 -15.03 16.56
C GLY A 302 14.27 -14.67 18.04
N ASN A 303 14.59 -15.67 18.86
CA ASN A 303 14.88 -15.51 20.29
C ASN A 303 13.79 -14.73 21.05
N CYS A 304 12.51 -15.08 20.79
CA CYS A 304 11.33 -14.42 21.36
C CYS A 304 11.17 -12.93 21.00
N ARG A 305 11.97 -12.39 20.08
CA ARG A 305 11.95 -10.96 19.72
C ARG A 305 11.25 -10.71 18.40
N PHE A 306 10.70 -9.50 18.29
CA PHE A 306 10.14 -8.97 17.06
C PHE A 306 10.46 -7.48 16.92
N ILE A 307 10.62 -7.02 15.68
CA ILE A 307 10.82 -5.61 15.32
C ILE A 307 9.53 -5.05 14.73
N HIS A 308 9.13 -3.85 15.14
CA HIS A 308 7.91 -3.21 14.67
C HIS A 308 7.99 -1.69 14.74
N SER A 309 7.16 -0.98 13.98
CA SER A 309 6.92 0.47 14.17
C SER A 309 5.69 0.68 15.06
N GLY A 310 5.89 1.05 16.33
CA GLY A 310 4.82 1.32 17.29
C GLY A 310 4.93 2.72 17.89
N SER A 311 4.29 2.99 19.04
CA SER A 311 4.31 4.33 19.66
C SER A 311 5.72 4.90 19.91
N ASN A 312 6.74 4.04 20.06
CA ASN A 312 8.13 4.43 20.25
C ASN A 312 8.95 4.44 18.95
N GLY A 313 8.28 4.43 17.79
CA GLY A 313 8.91 4.24 16.48
C GLY A 313 9.33 2.79 16.23
N VAL A 314 10.26 2.61 15.30
CA VAL A 314 10.81 1.30 14.95
C VAL A 314 11.70 0.80 16.08
N THR A 315 11.21 -0.21 16.81
CA THR A 315 11.85 -0.75 18.02
C THR A 315 11.75 -2.27 18.05
N ILE A 316 12.56 -2.88 18.90
CA ILE A 316 12.54 -4.33 19.16
C ILE A 316 11.89 -4.54 20.52
N ASN A 317 10.94 -5.48 20.58
CA ASN A 317 10.37 -5.98 21.82
C ASN A 317 10.46 -7.51 21.89
N SER A 318 10.35 -8.04 23.09
CA SER A 318 10.35 -9.48 23.38
C SER A 318 9.01 -9.97 23.91
N PHE A 319 8.72 -11.24 23.63
CA PHE A 319 7.66 -12.05 24.24
C PHE A 319 8.10 -12.71 25.56
N ALA A 320 9.39 -12.71 25.90
CA ALA A 320 9.88 -13.40 27.09
C ALA A 320 9.97 -12.47 28.30
N GLU A 321 9.23 -12.76 29.38
CA GLU A 321 9.16 -11.93 30.60
C GLU A 321 10.50 -11.57 31.25
N LYS A 322 11.52 -12.42 31.05
CA LYS A 322 12.88 -12.24 31.59
C LYS A 322 13.74 -11.25 30.80
N ASP A 323 13.33 -10.89 29.59
CA ASP A 323 14.09 -10.00 28.72
C ASP A 323 13.85 -8.53 29.10
N GLU A 324 14.89 -7.71 29.05
CA GLU A 324 14.78 -6.26 29.35
C GLU A 324 13.81 -5.54 28.39
N ASP A 325 13.73 -6.03 27.14
CA ASP A 325 12.87 -5.52 26.08
C ASP A 325 11.49 -6.19 26.05
N TYR A 326 11.10 -6.92 27.10
CA TYR A 326 9.77 -7.53 27.23
C TYR A 326 8.64 -6.50 27.14
N SER A 327 7.61 -6.83 26.35
CA SER A 327 6.41 -6.01 26.24
C SER A 327 5.18 -6.80 26.69
N TYR A 328 4.85 -6.70 27.98
CA TYR A 328 3.62 -7.29 28.55
C TYR A 328 2.38 -6.94 27.73
N LYS A 329 2.24 -5.66 27.36
CA LYS A 329 1.08 -5.19 26.58
C LYS A 329 0.96 -5.89 25.24
N LEU A 330 2.05 -6.06 24.50
CA LEU A 330 1.99 -6.72 23.19
C LEU A 330 1.84 -8.23 23.35
N ASP A 331 2.50 -8.82 24.33
CA ASP A 331 2.45 -10.25 24.59
C ASP A 331 1.02 -10.76 24.88
N VAL A 332 0.29 -10.11 25.81
CA VAL A 332 -1.10 -10.48 26.14
C VAL A 332 -2.11 -10.16 25.04
N ASN A 333 -1.73 -9.30 24.08
CA ASN A 333 -2.56 -8.92 22.95
C ASN A 333 -2.15 -9.61 21.64
N TYR A 334 -1.25 -10.59 21.70
CA TYR A 334 -0.87 -11.40 20.54
C TYR A 334 -2.07 -12.23 20.07
N ILE A 335 -2.34 -12.21 18.76
CA ILE A 335 -3.50 -12.90 18.17
C ILE A 335 -3.13 -13.92 17.09
N GLY A 336 -1.85 -14.06 16.76
CA GLY A 336 -1.37 -15.04 15.78
C GLY A 336 -0.23 -14.51 14.91
N SER A 337 0.31 -15.42 14.09
CA SER A 337 1.42 -15.13 13.17
C SER A 337 1.13 -15.62 11.75
N ARG A 338 1.81 -15.01 10.77
CA ARG A 338 1.75 -15.40 9.36
C ARG A 338 3.15 -15.58 8.77
N ARG A 339 3.37 -16.71 8.10
CA ARG A 339 4.59 -17.00 7.35
C ARG A 339 4.40 -16.66 5.88
N ILE A 340 5.14 -15.66 5.43
CA ILE A 340 5.10 -15.13 4.06
C ILE A 340 6.19 -15.81 3.21
N ILE A 341 7.39 -15.95 3.76
CA ILE A 341 8.53 -16.56 3.08
C ILE A 341 8.24 -18.05 2.83
N GLY A 342 8.28 -18.46 1.57
CA GLY A 342 7.99 -19.83 1.15
C GLY A 342 6.50 -20.17 1.00
N ALA A 343 5.58 -19.23 1.24
CA ALA A 343 4.18 -19.42 0.91
C ALA A 343 3.91 -19.25 -0.60
N GLU A 344 2.98 -20.03 -1.15
CA GLU A 344 2.56 -19.91 -2.55
C GLU A 344 1.81 -18.58 -2.79
N ASN A 345 1.89 -18.03 -4.01
CA ASN A 345 1.12 -16.87 -4.49
C ASN A 345 1.35 -15.51 -3.78
N LEU A 346 2.60 -15.07 -3.67
CA LEU A 346 2.95 -13.73 -3.15
C LEU A 346 3.69 -12.85 -4.18
N ARG A 347 3.45 -13.10 -5.47
CA ARG A 347 3.92 -12.23 -6.56
C ARG A 347 3.11 -10.94 -6.57
N HIS A 348 3.74 -9.87 -7.03
CA HIS A 348 3.10 -8.57 -7.10
C HIS A 348 1.90 -8.63 -8.07
N PRO A 349 0.75 -7.99 -7.79
CA PRO A 349 -0.43 -8.03 -8.67
C PRO A 349 -0.20 -7.52 -10.11
N PHE A 350 0.95 -6.89 -10.36
CA PHE A 350 1.34 -6.28 -11.63
C PHE A 350 2.50 -7.02 -12.33
N ASP A 351 2.96 -8.16 -11.80
CA ASP A 351 4.00 -8.99 -12.42
C ASP A 351 3.51 -9.72 -13.68
#